data_AF-A0A9N9K2U1-F1
#
_entry.id   AF-A0A9N9K2U1-F1
#
_cell.length_a   1.000
_cell.length_b   1.000
_cell.length_c   1.000
_cell.angle_alpha   90.00
_cell.angle_beta   90.00
_cell.angle_gamma   90.00
#
_symmetry.space_group_name_H-M   'P 1'
#
loop_
_entity.id
_entity.type
_entity.pdbx_description
1 polymer ?
#
loop_
_entity_poly.entity_id
_entity_poly.type
_entity_poly.pdbx_seq_one_letter_code
_entity_poly.pdbx_strand_id
1 'polypeptide(L)'
;YLFLLRSVTKIMSVLKENAMYYLAAAVSDFFIPAQKMLETDPALLVDKSRLALTRYGHQIVIANLLTTRKREVVLITRDSEFPIKLTEDEIAEDKEIESKIIPELVTRHHEWIRDA
;
A
#
# COMPACT_ATOMS: atom_id res chain seq x y z
N TYR A 1 -11.21 -16.57 -1.21
CA TYR A 1 -10.23 -15.51 -1.48
C TYR A 1 -8.92 -16.07 -2.06
N LEU A 2 -8.13 -16.83 -1.30
CA LEU A 2 -6.79 -17.31 -1.74
C LEU A 2 -6.78 -18.12 -3.05
N PHE A 3 -7.80 -18.95 -3.29
CA PHE A 3 -7.90 -19.74 -4.53
C PHE A 3 -8.13 -18.87 -5.77
N LEU A 4 -8.94 -17.82 -5.65
CA LEU A 4 -9.20 -16.87 -6.72
C LEU A 4 -7.96 -16.04 -7.02
N LEU A 5 -7.31 -15.50 -5.98
CA LEU A 5 -6.07 -14.74 -6.13
C LEU A 5 -4.99 -15.57 -6.82
N ARG A 6 -4.80 -16.84 -6.41
CA ARG A 6 -3.85 -17.76 -7.05
C ARG A 6 -4.19 -18.05 -8.52
N SER A 7 -5.47 -18.06 -8.89
CA SER A 7 -5.90 -18.29 -10.26
C SER A 7 -5.65 -17.05 -11.13
N VAL A 8 -5.99 -15.87 -10.61
CA VAL A 8 -5.71 -14.59 -11.27
C VAL A 8 -4.21 -14.39 -11.48
N THR A 9 -3.37 -14.69 -10.48
CA THR A 9 -1.92 -14.53 -10.61
C THR A 9 -1.31 -15.43 -11.69
N LYS A 10 -1.85 -16.65 -11.88
CA LYS A 10 -1.44 -17.55 -12.97
C LYS A 10 -1.84 -17.03 -14.35
N ILE A 11 -3.01 -16.38 -14.47
CA ILE A 11 -3.47 -15.82 -15.74
C ILE A 11 -2.64 -14.58 -16.09
N MET A 12 -2.39 -13.73 -15.10
CA MET A 12 -1.62 -12.49 -15.27
C MET A 12 -0.12 -12.74 -15.44
N SER A 13 0.40 -13.95 -15.21
CA SER A 13 1.84 -14.24 -15.37
C SER A 13 2.34 -14.03 -16.80
N VAL A 14 1.45 -14.04 -17.81
CA VAL A 14 1.78 -13.74 -19.21
C VAL A 14 2.20 -12.28 -19.39
N LEU A 15 1.66 -11.37 -18.57
CA LEU A 15 1.95 -9.93 -18.64
C LEU A 15 3.26 -9.56 -17.94
N LYS A 16 3.81 -10.46 -17.11
CA LYS A 16 5.06 -10.27 -16.35
C LYS A 16 5.10 -8.91 -15.63
N GLU A 17 6.13 -8.10 -15.88
CA GLU A 17 6.33 -6.75 -15.31
C GLU A 17 5.24 -5.74 -15.69
N ASN A 18 4.43 -6.00 -16.72
CA ASN A 18 3.31 -5.12 -17.10
C ASN A 18 2.06 -5.32 -16.22
N ALA A 19 2.07 -6.29 -15.31
CA ALA A 19 0.98 -6.57 -14.38
C ALA A 19 1.29 -6.04 -12.97
N MET A 20 0.44 -5.14 -12.46
CA MET A 20 0.46 -4.72 -11.07
C MET A 20 -0.65 -5.40 -10.26
N TYR A 21 -0.32 -5.84 -9.05
CA TYR A 21 -1.30 -6.31 -8.06
C TYR A 21 -1.54 -5.24 -6.99
N TYR A 22 -2.70 -4.58 -7.05
CA TYR A 22 -3.16 -3.68 -5.99
C TYR A 22 -3.95 -4.45 -4.93
N LEU A 23 -3.24 -5.01 -3.95
CA LEU A 23 -3.83 -5.82 -2.89
C LEU A 23 -4.17 -4.95 -1.67
N ALA A 24 -5.21 -4.11 -1.77
CA ALA A 24 -5.73 -3.30 -0.67
C ALA A 24 -6.47 -4.11 0.43
N ALA A 25 -6.39 -5.44 0.40
CA ALA A 25 -6.92 -6.26 1.46
C ALA A 25 -6.14 -5.94 2.73
N ALA A 26 -6.84 -5.54 3.81
CA ALA A 26 -6.24 -5.35 5.12
C ALA A 26 -5.46 -6.61 5.48
N VAL A 27 -4.14 -6.55 5.37
CA VAL A 27 -3.25 -7.67 5.64
C VAL A 27 -3.26 -7.84 7.15
N SER A 28 -4.18 -8.68 7.62
CA SER A 28 -4.35 -9.12 9.00
C SER A 28 -3.12 -9.87 9.55
N ASP A 29 -2.02 -9.96 8.81
CA ASP A 29 -0.84 -10.76 9.17
C ASP A 29 -0.11 -10.25 10.42
N PHE A 30 -0.51 -9.10 10.97
CA PHE A 30 -0.20 -8.71 12.33
C PHE A 30 -1.48 -8.71 13.17
N PHE A 31 -1.88 -9.87 13.70
CA PHE A 31 -2.82 -9.94 14.82
C PHE A 31 -2.17 -9.28 16.03
N ILE A 32 -2.38 -7.97 16.17
CA ILE A 32 -2.03 -7.24 17.38
C ILE A 32 -3.16 -7.56 18.37
N PRO A 33 -2.89 -8.17 19.54
CA PRO A 33 -3.91 -8.36 20.56
C PRO A 33 -4.60 -7.02 20.85
N ALA A 34 -5.92 -7.02 21.03
CA ALA A 34 -6.72 -5.79 21.19
C ALA A 34 -6.16 -4.80 22.24
N GLN A 35 -5.44 -5.29 23.26
CA GLN A 35 -4.73 -4.48 24.25
C GLN A 35 -3.56 -3.63 23.70
N LYS A 36 -2.94 -4.00 22.58
CA LYS A 36 -1.87 -3.23 21.88
C LYS A 36 -2.38 -2.49 20.65
N MET A 37 -3.67 -2.64 20.28
CA MET A 37 -4.29 -1.88 19.18
C MET A 37 -4.63 -0.44 19.58
N LEU A 38 -4.46 -0.08 20.86
CA LEU A 38 -4.87 1.21 21.40
C LEU A 38 -3.90 2.37 21.13
N GLU A 39 -2.67 2.10 20.67
CA GLU A 39 -1.73 3.17 20.32
C GLU A 39 -1.10 2.91 18.95
N THR A 40 -1.66 3.62 17.98
CA THR A 40 -1.27 3.65 16.57
C THR A 40 0.08 4.37 16.43
N ASP A 41 1.16 3.76 16.90
CA ASP A 41 2.51 4.34 16.79
C ASP A 41 2.95 4.34 15.31
N PRO A 42 3.18 5.52 14.69
CA PRO A 42 3.66 5.62 13.31
C PRO A 42 4.99 4.88 13.09
N ALA A 43 5.86 4.82 14.10
CA ALA A 43 7.14 4.12 13.98
C ALA A 43 6.95 2.61 13.82
N LEU A 44 6.03 2.02 14.60
CA LEU A 44 5.71 0.60 14.51
C LEU A 44 5.06 0.22 13.17
N LEU A 45 4.33 1.15 12.56
CA LEU A 45 3.70 0.97 11.26
C LEU A 45 4.75 0.88 10.14
N VAL A 46 5.78 1.73 10.20
CA VAL A 46 6.90 1.72 9.23
C VAL A 46 7.69 0.43 9.33
N ASP A 47 8.10 0.02 10.53
CA ASP A 47 8.88 -1.19 10.73
C ASP A 47 8.16 -2.44 10.25
N LYS A 48 6.86 -2.55 10.52
CA LYS A 48 6.03 -3.66 10.02
C LYS A 48 5.91 -3.67 8.51
N SER A 49 5.79 -2.49 7.90
CA SER A 49 5.71 -2.37 6.45
C SER A 49 7.01 -2.81 5.80
N ARG A 50 8.16 -2.40 6.34
CA ARG A 50 9.50 -2.85 5.90
C ARG A 50 9.71 -4.35 6.09
N LEU A 51 9.20 -4.91 7.18
CA LEU A 51 9.22 -6.35 7.41
C LEU A 51 8.38 -7.11 6.37
N ALA A 52 7.18 -6.62 6.05
CA ALA A 52 6.32 -7.22 5.01
C ALA A 52 6.97 -7.15 3.61
N LEU A 53 7.58 -6.02 3.26
CA LEU A 53 8.34 -5.85 2.00
C LEU A 53 9.46 -6.87 1.87
N THR A 54 10.19 -7.12 2.97
CA THR A 54 11.29 -8.10 3.00
C THR A 54 10.78 -9.54 3.00
N ARG A 55 9.76 -9.84 3.82
CA ARG A 55 9.24 -11.19 4.03
C ARG A 55 8.51 -11.75 2.81
N TYR A 56 7.75 -10.89 2.11
CA TYR A 56 6.91 -11.30 1.00
C TYR A 56 7.45 -10.85 -0.36
N GLY A 57 8.56 -10.10 -0.38
CA GLY A 57 9.16 -9.60 -1.61
C GLY A 57 8.30 -8.54 -2.33
N HIS A 58 7.38 -7.88 -1.61
CA HIS A 58 6.57 -6.80 -2.17
C HIS A 58 7.43 -5.57 -2.49
N GLN A 59 7.03 -4.81 -3.50
CA GLN A 59 7.72 -3.59 -3.94
C GLN A 59 7.30 -2.37 -3.09
N ILE A 60 6.01 -2.26 -2.78
CA ILE A 60 5.40 -1.12 -2.10
C ILE A 60 4.39 -1.62 -1.07
N VAL A 61 4.35 -0.97 0.10
CA VAL A 61 3.29 -1.12 1.11
C VAL A 61 2.64 0.24 1.33
N ILE A 62 1.31 0.30 1.29
CA ILE A 62 0.56 1.52 1.62
C ILE A 62 0.15 1.41 3.08
N ALA A 63 0.77 2.22 3.92
CA ALA A 63 0.54 2.29 5.34
C ALA A 63 -0.42 3.42 5.66
N ASN A 64 -1.38 3.19 6.56
CA ASN A 64 -2.29 4.22 7.03
C ASN A 64 -2.72 3.97 8.48
N LEU A 65 -3.09 5.05 9.18
CA LEU A 65 -3.79 4.94 10.45
C LEU A 65 -5.29 4.85 10.16
N LEU A 66 -6.04 4.02 10.90
CA LEU A 66 -7.49 3.86 10.68
C LEU A 66 -8.26 5.18 10.81
N THR A 67 -7.79 6.07 11.68
CA THR A 67 -8.34 7.41 11.91
C THR A 67 -8.10 8.36 10.75
N THR A 68 -6.95 8.25 10.06
CA THR A 68 -6.53 9.17 9.00
C THR A 68 -6.57 8.58 7.60
N ARG A 69 -7.00 7.31 7.44
CA ARG A 69 -6.96 6.54 6.16
C ARG A 69 -7.56 7.20 4.93
N LYS A 70 -8.56 8.07 5.10
CA LYS A 70 -9.23 8.79 4.00
C LYS A 70 -8.52 10.08 3.60
N ARG A 71 -7.57 10.54 4.40
CA ARG A 71 -6.92 11.85 4.28
C ARG A 71 -5.41 11.75 4.14
N GLU A 72 -4.83 10.69 4.67
CA GLU A 72 -3.40 10.51 4.82
C GLU A 72 -3.06 9.03 4.69
N VAL A 73 -2.06 8.76 3.85
CA VAL A 73 -1.39 7.46 3.74
C VAL A 73 0.11 7.68 3.56
N VAL A 74 0.92 6.67 3.83
CA VAL A 74 2.35 6.67 3.57
C VAL A 74 2.68 5.49 2.67
N LEU A 75 3.27 5.76 1.51
CA LEU A 75 3.82 4.73 0.64
C LEU A 75 5.21 4.37 1.15
N ILE A 76 5.40 3.12 1.51
CA ILE A 76 6.65 2.61 2.08
C ILE A 76 7.28 1.65 1.08
N THR A 77 8.53 1.92 0.76
CA THR A 77 9.40 1.06 -0.04
C THR A 77 10.57 0.56 0.81
N ARG A 78 11.47 -0.23 0.22
CA ARG A 78 12.66 -0.71 0.96
C ARG A 78 13.60 0.41 1.36
N ASP A 79 13.63 1.49 0.60
CA ASP A 79 14.66 2.53 0.74
C ASP A 79 14.07 3.90 1.10
N SER A 80 12.77 4.12 0.84
CA SER A 80 12.12 5.42 1.01
C SER A 80 10.69 5.33 1.54
N GLU A 81 10.25 6.43 2.15
CA GLU A 81 8.89 6.65 2.61
C GLU A 81 8.35 7.91 1.92
N PHE A 82 7.13 7.81 1.39
CA PHE A 82 6.49 8.87 0.63
C PHE A 82 5.09 9.16 1.21
N PRO A 83 4.95 10.20 2.05
CA PRO A 83 3.66 10.56 2.63
C PRO A 83 2.77 11.24 1.58
N ILE A 84 1.53 10.79 1.47
CA ILE A 84 0.48 11.38 0.65
C ILE A 84 -0.61 11.88 1.57
N LYS A 85 -0.92 13.18 1.49
CA LYS A 85 -2.00 13.81 2.24
C LYS A 85 -2.91 14.61 1.30
N LEU A 86 -4.20 14.62 1.61
CA LEU A 86 -5.15 15.56 1.00
C LEU A 86 -4.97 16.94 1.63
N THR A 87 -5.12 17.98 0.81
CA THR A 87 -5.22 19.36 1.29
C THR A 87 -6.63 19.62 1.83
N GLU A 88 -6.79 20.66 2.65
CA GLU A 88 -8.10 21.05 3.16
C GLU A 88 -9.08 21.40 2.02
N ASP A 89 -8.59 22.01 0.94
CA ASP A 89 -9.41 22.31 -0.26
C ASP A 89 -9.90 21.02 -0.95
N GLU A 90 -9.04 20.00 -1.06
CA GLU A 90 -9.44 18.71 -1.65
C GLU A 90 -10.43 17.95 -0.77
N ILE A 91 -10.32 18.08 0.56
CA ILE A 91 -11.29 17.52 1.51
C ILE A 91 -12.65 18.23 1.36
N ALA A 92 -12.64 19.55 1.17
CA ALA A 92 -13.86 20.33 0.94
C ALA A 92 -14.54 19.99 -0.39
N GLU A 93 -13.76 19.59 -1.41
CA GLU A 93 -14.23 19.07 -2.70
C GLU A 93 -14.68 17.59 -2.66
N ASP A 94 -14.69 16.95 -1.48
CA ASP A 94 -15.00 15.52 -1.30
C ASP A 94 -14.12 14.59 -2.16
N LYS A 95 -12.85 14.98 -2.39
CA LYS A 95 -11.90 14.14 -3.13
C LYS A 95 -11.46 12.95 -2.29
N GLU A 96 -11.42 11.79 -2.93
CA GLU A 96 -10.89 10.56 -2.36
C GLU A 96 -9.35 10.52 -2.44
N ILE A 97 -8.69 9.95 -1.43
CA ILE A 97 -7.21 9.84 -1.38
C ILE A 97 -6.66 8.98 -2.53
N GLU A 98 -7.47 8.05 -3.03
CA GLU A 98 -7.20 7.21 -4.19
C GLU A 98 -6.88 8.04 -5.44
N SER A 99 -7.46 9.24 -5.57
CA SER A 99 -7.15 10.17 -6.66
C SER A 99 -5.68 10.60 -6.71
N LYS A 100 -4.98 10.54 -5.57
CA LYS A 100 -3.53 10.79 -5.47
C LYS A 100 -2.71 9.50 -5.49
N ILE A 101 -3.20 8.45 -4.84
CA ILE A 101 -2.48 7.17 -4.74
C ILE A 101 -2.36 6.50 -6.12
N ILE A 102 -3.44 6.44 -6.89
CA ILE A 102 -3.47 5.68 -8.14
C ILE A 102 -2.50 6.26 -9.19
N PRO A 103 -2.47 7.58 -9.47
CA PRO A 103 -1.50 8.15 -10.42
C PRO A 103 -0.04 7.93 -10.00
N GLU A 104 0.25 8.02 -8.69
CA GLU A 104 1.58 7.79 -8.14
C GLU A 104 2.02 6.33 -8.35
N LEU A 105 1.14 5.37 -8.07
CA LEU A 105 1.43 3.94 -8.30
C LEU A 105 1.65 3.65 -9.79
N VAL A 106 0.84 4.23 -10.68
CA VAL A 106 1.00 4.05 -12.13
C VAL A 106 2.36 4.59 -12.59
N THR A 107 2.78 5.75 -12.09
CA THR A 107 4.08 6.34 -12.41
C THR A 107 5.21 5.41 -11.98
N ARG A 108 5.19 4.94 -10.74
CA ARG A 108 6.19 3.99 -10.22
C ARG A 108 6.19 2.66 -10.95
N HIS A 109 5.02 2.22 -11.43
CA HIS A 109 4.93 1.02 -12.25
C HIS A 109 5.65 1.18 -13.58
N HIS A 110 5.48 2.33 -14.24
CA HIS A 110 6.18 2.61 -15.48
C HIS A 110 7.68 2.69 -15.27
N GLU A 111 8.14 3.27 -14.16
CA GLU A 111 9.56 3.25 -13.78
C GLU A 111 10.05 1.81 -13.58
N TRP A 112 9.29 0.99 -12.85
CA TRP A 112 9.61 -0.42 -12.65
C TRP A 112 9.71 -1.22 -13.95
N ILE A 113 8.75 -1.03 -14.87
CA ILE A 113 8.77 -1.70 -16.18
C ILE A 113 10.00 -1.29 -16.99
N ARG A 114 10.42 -0.03 -16.90
CA ARG A 114 11.61 0.47 -17.61
C ARG A 114 12.91 -0.09 -17.04
N ASP A 115 12.96 -0.31 -15.74
CA ASP A 115 14.17 -0.75 -15.02
C ASP A 115 14.29 -2.29 -14.95
N ALA A 116 13.30 -3.04 -15.46
CA ALA A 116 13.25 -4.51 -15.53
C ALA A 116 13.82 -5.09 -16.82
#